data_AF-A0A4U7EQD0-F1
#
_entry.id   AF-A0A4U7EQD0-F1
#
_cell.length_a   1.000
_cell.length_b   1.000
_cell.length_c   1.000
_cell.angle_alpha   90.00
_cell.angle_beta   90.00
_cell.angle_gamma   90.00
#
_symmetry.space_group_name_H-M   'P 1'
#
loop_
_entity.id
_entity.type
_entity.pdbx_description
1 polymer ?
#
loop_
_entity_poly.entity_id
_entity_poly.type
_entity_poly.pdbx_seq_one_letter_code
_entity_poly.pdbx_strand_id
1 'polypeptide(L)'
;MSRTRTYRCLNCLDEVVTRSFDTSHLSMTCPNCESFERFANETVIQRFESLEASPPTEFDWDRLERREKLLVAERLARTDKEIGDFDVVADGPDESDPGAEA
;
A
#
# COMPACT_ATOMS: atom_id res chain seq x y z
N MET A 1 14.35 17.99 -20.16
CA MET A 1 14.61 17.30 -18.87
C MET A 1 13.65 16.13 -18.78
N SER A 2 14.11 14.90 -18.99
CA SER A 2 13.28 13.70 -18.81
C SER A 2 12.98 13.56 -17.31
N ARG A 3 11.71 13.63 -16.91
CA ARG A 3 11.32 13.46 -15.50
C ARG A 3 11.46 11.98 -15.16
N THR A 4 12.49 11.63 -14.42
CA THR A 4 12.62 10.28 -13.87
C THR A 4 11.84 10.17 -12.56
N ARG A 5 11.43 8.94 -12.26
CA ARG A 5 10.75 8.53 -11.04
C ARG A 5 11.47 7.35 -10.42
N THR A 6 11.55 7.39 -9.10
CA THR A 6 12.11 6.32 -8.28
C THR A 6 10.97 5.44 -7.81
N TYR A 7 11.22 4.14 -7.79
CA TYR A 7 10.29 3.14 -7.31
C TYR A 7 11.02 2.22 -6.33
N ARG A 8 10.41 1.90 -5.19
CA ARG A 8 11.00 1.10 -4.11
C ARG A 8 10.32 -0.25 -3.99
N CYS A 9 11.09 -1.32 -3.84
CA CYS A 9 10.56 -2.68 -3.65
C CYS A 9 9.72 -2.76 -2.37
N LEU A 10 8.49 -3.27 -2.45
CA LEU A 10 7.59 -3.35 -1.30
C LEU A 10 7.91 -4.50 -0.33
N ASN A 11 8.76 -5.45 -0.72
CA ASN A 11 9.15 -6.55 0.13
C ASN A 11 10.35 -6.18 1.01
N CYS A 12 11.50 -5.90 0.38
CA CYS A 12 12.72 -5.58 1.13
C CYS A 12 12.82 -4.11 1.55
N LEU A 13 12.12 -3.18 0.89
CA LEU A 13 12.21 -1.73 1.12
C LEU A 13 13.61 -1.11 0.90
N ASP A 14 14.65 -1.90 0.65
CA ASP A 14 16.01 -1.42 0.40
C ASP A 14 16.24 -1.03 -1.07
N GLU A 15 15.71 -1.84 -2.01
CA GLU A 15 16.03 -1.68 -3.42
C GLU A 15 15.16 -0.63 -4.12
N VAL A 16 15.80 0.26 -4.88
CA VAL A 16 15.15 1.32 -5.63
C VAL A 16 15.55 1.34 -7.10
N VAL A 17 14.56 1.40 -7.99
CA VAL A 17 14.76 1.49 -9.44
C VAL A 17 14.30 2.83 -9.97
N THR A 18 15.07 3.40 -10.91
CA THR A 18 14.71 4.67 -11.56
C THR A 18 14.23 4.43 -12.99
N ARG A 19 13.09 5.02 -13.35
CA ARG A 19 12.48 4.92 -14.70
C ARG A 19 12.04 6.29 -15.21
N SER A 20 11.96 6.44 -16.54
CA SER A 20 11.59 7.68 -17.22
C SER A 20 10.08 7.90 -17.37
N PHE A 21 9.28 6.94 -16.93
CA PHE A 21 7.82 6.99 -16.98
C PHE A 21 7.26 7.05 -15.56
N ASP A 22 6.03 7.56 -15.46
CA ASP A 22 5.34 7.86 -14.20
C ASP A 22 4.11 6.95 -14.09
N THR A 23 4.28 5.82 -13.41
CA THR A 23 3.21 4.89 -13.04
C THR A 23 3.13 4.80 -11.51
N SER A 24 2.05 4.23 -11.00
CA SER A 24 1.87 4.02 -9.56
C SER A 24 2.79 2.93 -9.03
N HIS A 25 2.96 1.86 -9.81
CA HIS A 25 3.82 0.74 -9.45
C HIS A 25 4.36 0.00 -10.67
N LEU A 26 5.44 -0.74 -10.44
CA LEU A 26 6.05 -1.67 -11.38
C LEU A 26 5.99 -3.07 -10.79
N SER A 27 5.80 -4.09 -11.62
CA SER A 27 5.99 -5.48 -11.19
C SER A 27 7.23 -6.03 -11.87
N MET A 28 8.26 -6.33 -11.09
CA MET A 28 9.50 -6.92 -11.59
C MET A 28 10.21 -7.71 -10.50
N THR A 29 11.11 -8.60 -10.91
CA THR A 29 12.00 -9.27 -9.96
C THR A 29 12.93 -8.25 -9.32
N CYS A 30 12.92 -8.20 -7.99
CA CYS A 30 13.79 -7.33 -7.23
C CYS A 30 15.24 -7.82 -7.34
N PRO A 31 16.21 -6.99 -7.75
CA PRO A 31 17.61 -7.40 -7.84
C PRO A 31 18.26 -7.62 -6.47
N ASN A 32 17.68 -7.12 -5.37
CA ASN A 32 18.20 -7.30 -4.02
C ASN A 32 17.66 -8.56 -3.32
N CYS A 33 16.34 -8.73 -3.29
CA CYS A 33 15.69 -9.87 -2.59
C CYS A 33 15.24 -11.00 -3.53
N GLU A 34 15.57 -10.91 -4.82
CA GLU A 34 15.35 -11.92 -5.88
C GLU A 34 13.90 -12.39 -6.05
N SER A 35 12.96 -11.72 -5.40
CA SER A 35 11.54 -12.05 -5.39
C SER A 35 10.80 -11.21 -6.43
N PHE A 36 9.76 -11.78 -7.04
CA PHE A 36 8.91 -11.05 -7.97
C PHE A 36 7.93 -10.18 -7.18
N GLU A 37 8.20 -8.87 -7.17
CA GLU A 37 7.54 -7.94 -6.26
C GLU A 37 7.02 -6.71 -6.98
N ARG A 38 6.12 -6.00 -6.28
CA ARG A 38 5.69 -4.66 -6.69
C ARG A 38 6.70 -3.64 -6.18
N PHE A 39 7.07 -2.70 -7.04
CA PHE A 39 7.85 -1.53 -6.70
C PHE A 39 6.93 -0.30 -6.72
N ALA A 40 6.74 0.34 -5.57
CA ALA A 40 5.87 1.50 -5.44
C ALA A 40 6.62 2.79 -5.74
N ASN A 41 5.95 3.74 -6.40
CA ASN A 41 6.50 5.07 -6.69
C ASN A 41 6.91 5.80 -5.40
N GLU A 42 7.99 6.58 -5.44
CA GLU A 42 8.53 7.32 -4.29
C GLU A 42 7.47 8.19 -3.58
N THR A 43 6.55 8.82 -4.32
CA THR A 43 5.47 9.62 -3.70
C THR A 43 4.55 8.77 -2.82
N VAL A 44 4.33 7.50 -3.19
CA VAL A 44 3.55 6.54 -2.38
C VAL A 44 4.30 6.19 -1.11
N ILE A 45 5.61 5.95 -1.20
CA ILE A 45 6.46 5.65 -0.03
C ILE A 45 6.48 6.83 0.94
N GLN A 46 6.69 8.05 0.44
CA GLN A 46 6.68 9.26 1.28
C GLN A 46 5.33 9.44 1.99
N ARG A 47 4.22 9.14 1.30
CA ARG A 47 2.89 9.22 1.89
C ARG A 47 2.71 8.15 2.98
N PHE A 48 3.16 6.93 2.73
CA PHE A 48 3.14 5.84 3.70
C PHE A 48 3.97 6.19 4.95
N GLU A 49 5.22 6.64 4.77
CA GLU A 49 6.10 7.05 5.89
C GLU A 49 5.50 8.21 6.70
N SER A 50 4.84 9.16 6.03
CA SER A 50 4.14 10.26 6.72
C SER A 50 2.96 9.78 7.56
N LEU A 51 2.22 8.76 7.10
CA LEU A 51 1.09 8.17 7.83
C LEU A 51 1.58 7.28 8.98
N GLU A 52 2.67 6.54 8.79
CA GLU A 52 3.30 5.76 9.86
C GLU A 52 3.85 6.68 10.97
N ALA A 53 4.44 7.82 10.62
CA ALA A 53 4.96 8.77 11.59
C ALA A 53 3.84 9.52 12.34
N SER A 54 2.69 9.71 11.70
CA SER A 54 1.54 10.42 12.25
C SER A 54 0.24 9.77 11.78
N PRO A 55 -0.19 8.67 12.42
CA PRO A 55 -1.37 7.94 12.00
C PRO A 55 -2.64 8.80 12.13
N PRO A 56 -3.56 8.72 11.15
CA PRO A 56 -4.83 9.45 11.19
C PRO A 56 -5.70 8.95 12.36
N THR A 57 -6.32 9.87 13.09
CA THR A 57 -7.15 9.53 14.27
C THR A 57 -8.53 9.00 13.91
N GLU A 58 -9.03 9.38 12.73
CA GLU A 58 -10.35 9.01 12.20
C GLU A 58 -10.34 7.69 11.40
N PHE A 59 -9.19 7.03 11.32
CA PHE A 59 -9.00 5.81 10.54
C PHE A 59 -8.12 4.84 11.31
N ASP A 60 -8.54 3.58 11.41
CA ASP A 60 -7.86 2.52 12.17
C ASP A 60 -6.55 2.05 11.48
N TRP A 61 -5.59 2.96 11.31
CA TRP A 61 -4.33 2.70 10.60
C TRP A 61 -3.56 1.52 11.21
N ASP A 62 -3.51 1.43 12.54
CA ASP A 62 -2.78 0.37 13.25
C ASP A 62 -3.39 -1.04 13.12
N ARG A 63 -4.65 -1.14 12.66
CA ARG A 63 -5.27 -2.44 12.38
C ARG A 63 -4.85 -3.03 11.04
N LEU A 64 -4.34 -2.20 10.14
CA LEU A 64 -3.93 -2.62 8.81
C LEU A 64 -2.55 -3.29 8.82
N GLU A 65 -2.43 -4.36 8.05
CA GLU A 65 -1.13 -4.92 7.71
C GLU A 65 -0.36 -3.96 6.80
N ARG A 66 0.97 -4.09 6.78
CA ARG A 66 1.86 -3.24 5.97
C ARG A 66 1.41 -3.13 4.51
N ARG A 67 0.96 -4.24 3.91
CA ARG A 67 0.50 -4.27 2.52
C ARG A 67 -0.75 -3.42 2.32
N GLU A 68 -1.68 -3.46 3.25
CA GLU A 68 -2.94 -2.69 3.19
C GLU A 68 -2.69 -1.20 3.40
N LYS A 69 -1.83 -0.86 4.38
CA LYS A 69 -1.33 0.51 4.58
C LYS A 69 -0.71 1.11 3.32
N LEU A 70 0.10 0.33 2.61
CA LEU A 70 0.70 0.74 1.34
C LEU A 70 -0.34 0.98 0.23
N LEU A 71 -1.41 0.19 0.19
CA LEU A 71 -2.51 0.41 -0.77
C LEU A 71 -3.28 1.71 -0.47
N VAL A 72 -3.55 1.99 0.80
CA VAL A 72 -4.18 3.26 1.22
C VAL A 72 -3.28 4.44 0.86
N ALA A 73 -1.98 4.35 1.17
CA ALA A 73 -1.00 5.37 0.79
C ALA A 73 -0.90 5.58 -0.73
N GLU A 74 -0.94 4.50 -1.54
CA GLU A 74 -0.95 4.58 -3.00
C GLU A 74 -2.15 5.39 -3.47
N ARG A 75 -3.32 5.10 -2.92
CA ARG A 75 -4.57 5.73 -3.33
C ARG A 75 -4.64 7.20 -2.91
N LEU A 76 -4.20 7.54 -1.70
CA LEU A 76 -4.09 8.93 -1.23
C LEU A 76 -3.07 9.76 -2.04
N ALA A 77 -1.97 9.16 -2.47
CA ALA A 77 -0.90 9.87 -3.18
C ALA A 77 -1.17 10.11 -4.66
N ARG A 78 -2.05 9.30 -5.27
CA ARG A 78 -2.18 9.20 -6.74
C ARG A 78 -3.61 9.43 -7.24
N THR A 79 -4.57 9.62 -6.34
CA THR A 79 -5.97 9.92 -6.67
C THR A 79 -6.48 11.02 -5.76
N ASP A 80 -7.63 11.61 -6.10
CA ASP A 80 -8.31 12.61 -5.28
C ASP A 80 -9.09 12.02 -4.09
N LYS A 81 -8.71 10.82 -3.63
CA LYS A 81 -9.31 10.18 -2.46
C LYS A 81 -8.71 10.72 -1.17
N GLU A 82 -9.55 10.82 -0.15
CA GLU A 82 -9.18 11.26 1.18
C GLU A 82 -9.24 10.11 2.18
N ILE A 83 -8.74 10.28 3.41
CA ILE A 83 -8.70 9.18 4.38
C ILE A 83 -10.10 8.64 4.72
N GLY A 84 -11.12 9.51 4.71
CA GLY A 84 -12.52 9.14 4.92
C GLY A 84 -13.17 8.37 3.77
N ASP A 85 -12.50 8.22 2.62
CA ASP A 85 -12.94 7.34 1.52
C ASP A 85 -12.70 5.85 1.80
N PHE A 86 -11.98 5.52 2.87
CA PHE A 86 -11.55 4.16 3.20
C PHE A 86 -12.24 3.68 4.48
N ASP A 87 -12.54 2.38 4.52
CA ASP A 87 -13.13 1.71 5.68
C ASP A 87 -12.34 0.43 5.98
N VAL A 88 -12.11 0.14 7.25
CA VAL A 88 -11.39 -1.06 7.71
C VAL A 88 -12.42 -2.10 8.15
N VAL A 89 -12.78 -2.98 7.21
CA VAL A 89 -13.70 -4.08 7.50
C VAL A 89 -12.94 -5.17 8.25
N ALA A 90 -13.42 -5.51 9.46
CA ALA A 90 -12.90 -6.67 10.17
C ALA A 90 -13.30 -7.95 9.42
N ASP A 91 -12.35 -8.84 9.15
CA ASP A 91 -12.63 -10.23 8.78
C ASP A 91 -13.24 -10.90 10.03
N GLY A 92 -14.55 -10.69 10.22
CA GLY A 92 -15.32 -11.38 11.24
C GLY A 92 -15.42 -12.86 10.85
N PRO A 93 -15.53 -13.78 11.82
CA PRO A 93 -15.78 -15.18 11.49
C PRO A 93 -17.06 -15.23 10.64
N ASP A 94 -16.97 -15.82 9.45
CA ASP A 94 -18.12 -16.27 8.68
C ASP A 94 -18.99 -17.10 9.64
N GLU A 95 -20.09 -16.50 10.08
CA GLU A 95 -21.06 -17.16 10.94
C GLU A 95 -21.74 -18.22 10.05
N SER A 96 -21.09 -19.38 9.95
CA SER A 96 -21.67 -20.57 9.36
C SER A 96 -22.97 -20.86 10.09
N ASP A 97 -24.08 -20.49 9.45
CA ASP A 97 -25.45 -20.74 9.86
C ASP A 97 -25.61 -22.16 10.42
N PRO A 98 -25.81 -22.34 11.73
CA PRO A 98 -26.26 -23.59 12.30
C PRO A 98 -27.72 -23.39 12.70
N GLY A 99 -28.60 -23.27 11.71
CA GLY A 99 -30.03 -23.02 11.90
C GLY A 99 -30.94 -24.14 11.41
N ALA A 100 -30.45 -25.38 11.28
CA ALA A 100 -31.27 -26.53 10.91
C ALA A 100 -31.75 -27.31 12.15
N GLU A 101 -32.72 -26.78 12.91
CA GLU A 101 -33.57 -27.52 13.87
C GLU A 101 -34.94 -26.79 13.92
N ALA A 102 -36.12 -27.36 13.69
CA ALA A 102 -36.62 -28.74 13.72
C ALA A 102 -37.85 -28.92 12.81
#